data_AF-A0A2T6ZP37-F1
#
_entry.id   AF-A0A2T6ZP37-F1
#
_cell.length_a   1.000
_cell.length_b   1.000
_cell.length_c   1.000
_cell.angle_alpha   90.00
_cell.angle_beta   90.00
_cell.angle_gamma   90.00
#
_symmetry.space_group_name_H-M   'P 1'
#
loop_
_entity.id
_entity.type
_entity.pdbx_description
1 polymer ?
#
loop_
_entity_poly.entity_id
_entity_poly.type
_entity_poly.pdbx_seq_one_letter_code
_entity_poly.pdbx_strand_id
1 'polypeptide(L)'
;MDIYTNPLKNTYVTGITKSFIMPTDSGGIPAVAVSKRTSVFISSTYTILMILIFMIGWNLILASIMAFWPTDCDPNRVTALVALWNSGESMNASLLMISYCKRMWRYSSENKKKGASSNTAAQGDPQHPPPASTDEVEKADPGQVSTRLLPEQASNPKSPRSNMWWGLLFLLIALAMSAGNIISGLFVPVQLTMGNVAPAAKDAIFYPDVPGLSKTDDNGAGAAKLDSLRAPSTLRALGSIEASDVTVRNRVHLEELATPRGQHASDWAGLRYNYDVTAVDMGLQTDPNLKLMVTGSCFTDYTWLQNSTDEEDTYKLFGGNDKHVVKPQPDLNIPPMATFFIGQEMGEGSSNFTYAIIPSTAGLYSYSSGQDPWYSTKKAPDSAGLPFQVLAGRPALSCWEVRRWHLNGKDVAATQLGALPGLKLNELWKKTVFPQEFAVPRLVTLGRTAGASALKSASYATAPAFVLDATQSSILNDLERLVLASWVNSRNVVIDTTTYKAPGGMTNKAKGPRGSVEAASAKFVLQSGDVVTLSSRILISVPVILIILFILEMIMGRVLKSHDLKQKAIFKGERNGTSLQAAQLLRRLDHGIYERSWICPKGLIPLQFPPQEPKPEE
;
A
#
# COMPACT_ATOMS: atom_id res chain seq x y z
N MET A 1 11.33 4.28 3.88
CA MET A 1 10.11 4.67 4.60
C MET A 1 10.29 6.16 4.86
N ASP A 2 9.48 7.02 4.24
CA ASP A 2 9.67 8.47 4.37
C ASP A 2 9.57 8.86 5.86
N ILE A 3 10.53 9.63 6.35
CA ILE A 3 10.49 10.13 7.74
C ILE A 3 9.38 11.17 7.84
N TYR A 4 8.30 10.79 8.52
CA TYR A 4 7.15 11.67 8.72
C TYR A 4 7.43 12.70 9.82
N THR A 5 7.49 13.97 9.45
CA THR A 5 7.17 15.02 10.42
C THR A 5 5.66 15.08 10.57
N ASN A 6 5.13 14.45 11.62
CA ASN A 6 3.69 14.44 11.86
C ASN A 6 3.18 15.89 11.97
N PRO A 7 2.27 16.32 11.09
CA PRO A 7 1.67 17.64 11.18
C PRO A 7 0.71 17.68 12.37
N LEU A 8 0.42 18.88 12.90
CA LEU A 8 -0.46 19.04 14.06
C LEU A 8 -1.86 18.48 13.75
N LYS A 9 -2.55 17.91 14.74
CA LYS A 9 -3.85 17.22 14.54
C LYS A 9 -4.94 18.07 13.89
N ASN A 10 -4.85 19.40 13.96
CA ASN A 10 -5.79 20.34 13.35
C ASN A 10 -5.46 20.72 11.89
N THR A 11 -4.37 20.19 11.32
CA THR A 11 -3.93 20.49 9.94
C THR A 11 -4.57 19.60 8.89
N TYR A 12 -5.21 18.49 9.30
CA TYR A 12 -5.87 17.54 8.42
C TYR A 12 -7.28 17.21 8.91
N VAL A 13 -8.13 16.79 8.00
CA VAL A 13 -9.51 16.39 8.29
C VAL A 13 -9.58 14.87 8.39
N THR A 14 -10.13 14.37 9.50
CA THR A 14 -10.46 12.96 9.69
C THR A 14 -11.96 12.78 9.93
N GLY A 15 -12.47 11.60 9.61
CA GLY A 15 -13.86 11.22 9.83
C GLY A 15 -14.38 10.29 8.74
N ILE A 16 -15.14 9.26 9.15
CA ILE A 16 -15.70 8.27 8.21
C ILE A 16 -16.70 8.89 7.21
N THR A 17 -17.31 10.03 7.57
CA THR A 17 -18.24 10.78 6.71
C THR A 17 -17.54 11.77 5.77
N LYS A 18 -16.21 11.94 5.91
CA LYS A 18 -15.42 12.89 5.13
C LYS A 18 -14.63 12.13 4.06
N SER A 19 -15.29 11.83 2.95
CA SER A 19 -14.65 11.23 1.79
C SER A 19 -13.73 12.23 1.08
N PHE A 20 -12.61 11.76 0.57
CA PHE A 20 -11.70 12.51 -0.28
C PHE A 20 -11.17 11.61 -1.39
N ILE A 21 -10.42 12.19 -2.31
CA ILE A 21 -9.79 11.46 -3.40
C ILE A 21 -8.30 11.30 -3.05
N MET A 22 -7.87 10.09 -2.73
CA MET A 22 -6.46 9.78 -2.52
C MET A 22 -5.74 9.80 -3.87
N PRO A 23 -4.71 10.63 -4.06
CA PRO A 23 -3.98 10.68 -5.32
C PRO A 23 -3.17 9.40 -5.54
N THR A 24 -3.23 8.87 -6.77
CA THR A 24 -2.36 7.79 -7.26
C THR A 24 -1.97 8.07 -8.70
N ASP A 25 -0.90 7.42 -9.17
CA ASP A 25 -0.40 7.60 -10.54
C ASP A 25 -1.43 7.20 -11.61
N SER A 26 -2.34 6.27 -11.28
CA SER A 26 -3.44 5.84 -12.14
C SER A 26 -4.69 6.72 -12.07
N GLY A 27 -4.63 7.79 -11.27
CA GLY A 27 -5.76 8.66 -10.94
C GLY A 27 -6.17 8.58 -9.48
N GLY A 28 -7.21 9.31 -9.11
CA GLY A 28 -7.66 9.39 -7.73
C GLY A 28 -8.52 8.20 -7.29
N ILE A 29 -8.27 7.66 -6.09
CA ILE A 29 -9.11 6.60 -5.49
C ILE A 29 -9.97 7.21 -4.36
N PRO A 30 -11.30 6.97 -4.33
CA PRO A 30 -12.13 7.45 -3.24
C PRO A 30 -11.76 6.76 -1.92
N ALA A 31 -11.48 7.57 -0.91
CA ALA A 31 -11.00 7.13 0.39
C ALA A 31 -11.59 7.95 1.54
N VAL A 32 -11.45 7.44 2.76
CA VAL A 32 -11.76 8.16 4.01
C VAL A 32 -10.54 8.11 4.93
N ALA A 33 -10.26 9.20 5.63
CA ALA A 33 -9.15 9.25 6.58
C ALA A 33 -9.70 9.16 8.00
N VAL A 34 -9.16 8.25 8.80
CA VAL A 34 -9.53 8.09 10.22
C VAL A 34 -8.29 8.10 11.09
N SER A 35 -8.46 8.34 12.40
CA SER A 35 -7.35 8.18 13.34
C SER A 35 -6.85 6.74 13.35
N LYS A 36 -5.56 6.54 13.61
CA LYS A 36 -4.96 5.20 13.73
C LYS A 36 -5.66 4.31 14.77
N ARG A 37 -6.22 4.90 15.84
CA ARG A 37 -7.00 4.15 16.82
C ARG A 37 -8.32 3.67 16.23
N THR A 38 -9.02 4.54 15.50
CA THR A 38 -10.29 4.20 14.84
C THR A 38 -10.11 3.16 13.74
N SER A 39 -9.01 3.22 12.97
CA SER A 39 -8.76 2.25 11.91
C SER A 39 -8.60 0.82 12.43
N VAL A 40 -8.00 0.62 13.61
CA VAL A 40 -7.90 -0.71 14.25
C VAL A 40 -9.29 -1.27 14.52
N PHE A 41 -10.19 -0.46 15.12
CA PHE A 41 -11.57 -0.90 15.37
C PHE A 41 -12.34 -1.22 14.07
N ILE A 42 -12.19 -0.38 13.04
CA ILE A 42 -12.83 -0.62 11.75
C ILE A 42 -12.26 -1.92 11.14
N SER A 43 -10.94 -2.08 11.11
CA SER A 43 -10.26 -3.27 10.60
C SER A 43 -10.79 -4.55 11.25
N SER A 44 -10.87 -4.59 12.59
CA SER A 44 -11.42 -5.73 13.33
C SER A 44 -12.88 -5.98 13.00
N THR A 45 -13.69 -4.92 12.87
CA THR A 45 -15.10 -5.04 12.47
C THR A 45 -15.23 -5.67 11.08
N TYR A 46 -14.38 -5.27 10.13
CA TYR A 46 -14.41 -5.82 8.77
C TYR A 46 -13.95 -7.27 8.72
N THR A 47 -13.00 -7.70 9.57
CA THR A 47 -12.68 -9.12 9.72
C THR A 47 -13.90 -9.91 10.17
N ILE A 48 -14.67 -9.40 11.15
CA ILE A 48 -15.91 -10.05 11.61
C ILE A 48 -16.97 -10.09 10.50
N LEU A 49 -17.17 -9.00 9.76
CA LEU A 49 -18.11 -8.97 8.63
C LEU A 49 -17.74 -9.99 7.55
N MET A 50 -16.46 -10.14 7.25
CA MET A 50 -15.99 -11.16 6.30
C MET A 50 -16.29 -12.57 6.79
N ILE A 51 -16.05 -12.87 8.07
CA ILE A 51 -16.41 -14.18 8.65
C ILE A 51 -17.91 -14.45 8.52
N LEU A 52 -18.76 -13.44 8.79
CA LEU A 52 -20.21 -13.55 8.64
C LEU A 52 -20.63 -13.79 7.17
N ILE A 53 -20.00 -13.10 6.21
CA ILE A 53 -20.23 -13.30 4.77
C ILE A 53 -19.97 -14.76 4.39
N PHE A 54 -18.84 -15.34 4.82
CA PHE A 54 -18.53 -16.74 4.50
C PHE A 54 -19.43 -17.73 5.23
N MET A 55 -19.84 -17.43 6.47
CA MET A 55 -20.79 -18.25 7.22
C MET A 55 -22.15 -18.31 6.54
N ILE A 56 -22.71 -17.16 6.14
CA ILE A 56 -24.00 -17.10 5.42
C ILE A 56 -23.85 -17.71 4.02
N GLY A 57 -22.77 -17.40 3.31
CA GLY A 57 -22.47 -17.99 2.01
C GLY A 57 -22.39 -19.52 2.07
N TRP A 58 -21.80 -20.07 3.13
CA TRP A 58 -21.78 -21.51 3.38
C TRP A 58 -23.18 -22.09 3.60
N ASN A 59 -24.00 -21.46 4.44
CA ASN A 59 -25.40 -21.87 4.65
C ASN A 59 -26.20 -21.86 3.34
N LEU A 60 -26.01 -20.84 2.51
CA LEU A 60 -26.65 -20.74 1.20
C LEU A 60 -26.24 -21.88 0.26
N ILE A 61 -24.95 -22.23 0.24
CA ILE A 61 -24.42 -23.37 -0.52
C ILE A 61 -25.04 -24.67 0.00
N LEU A 62 -25.06 -24.89 1.31
CA LEU A 62 -25.65 -26.09 1.91
C LEU A 62 -27.13 -26.25 1.54
N ALA A 63 -27.91 -25.19 1.71
CA ALA A 63 -29.33 -25.27 1.39
C ALA A 63 -29.59 -25.36 -0.12
N SER A 64 -28.71 -24.82 -0.98
CA SER A 64 -28.75 -25.08 -2.42
C SER A 64 -28.46 -26.55 -2.75
N ILE A 65 -27.44 -27.15 -2.13
CA ILE A 65 -27.15 -28.58 -2.27
C ILE A 65 -28.37 -29.40 -1.81
N MET A 66 -28.96 -29.09 -0.67
CA MET A 66 -30.16 -29.78 -0.17
C MET A 66 -31.35 -29.67 -1.14
N ALA A 67 -31.56 -28.51 -1.76
CA ALA A 67 -32.70 -28.25 -2.63
C ALA A 67 -32.58 -28.96 -4.00
N PHE A 68 -31.38 -29.03 -4.56
CA PHE A 68 -31.18 -29.45 -5.95
C PHE A 68 -30.50 -30.81 -6.09
N TRP A 69 -30.01 -31.42 -5.01
CA TRP A 69 -29.27 -32.66 -5.09
C TRP A 69 -30.17 -33.91 -5.13
N PRO A 70 -30.10 -34.73 -6.19
CA PRO A 70 -30.88 -35.96 -6.28
C PRO A 70 -30.33 -37.03 -5.33
N THR A 71 -31.12 -37.39 -4.33
CA THR A 71 -30.76 -38.41 -3.33
C THR A 71 -30.98 -39.84 -3.81
N ASP A 72 -31.76 -40.08 -4.88
CA ASP A 72 -31.95 -41.37 -5.58
C ASP A 72 -32.14 -42.60 -4.67
N CYS A 73 -32.59 -42.40 -3.42
CA CYS A 73 -32.61 -43.40 -2.35
C CYS A 73 -31.25 -44.11 -2.08
N ASP A 74 -30.12 -43.52 -2.46
CA ASP A 74 -28.79 -44.08 -2.19
C ASP A 74 -28.35 -43.74 -0.75
N PRO A 75 -28.20 -44.74 0.14
CA PRO A 75 -27.88 -44.52 1.55
C PRO A 75 -26.54 -43.80 1.74
N ASN A 76 -25.59 -43.97 0.82
CA ASN A 76 -24.29 -43.31 0.89
C ASN A 76 -24.38 -41.82 0.59
N ARG A 77 -25.28 -41.41 -0.31
CA ARG A 77 -25.53 -40.00 -0.63
C ARG A 77 -26.27 -39.30 0.50
N VAL A 78 -27.26 -39.97 1.08
CA VAL A 78 -27.98 -39.49 2.26
C VAL A 78 -27.03 -39.27 3.43
N THR A 79 -26.12 -40.22 3.68
CA THR A 79 -25.13 -40.11 4.75
C THR A 79 -24.18 -38.93 4.53
N ALA A 80 -23.71 -38.72 3.29
CA ALA A 80 -22.86 -37.57 2.96
C ALA A 80 -23.59 -36.24 3.16
N LEU A 81 -24.85 -36.16 2.73
CA LEU A 81 -25.69 -34.97 2.87
C LEU A 81 -25.95 -34.62 4.34
N VAL A 82 -26.26 -35.64 5.16
CA VAL A 82 -26.43 -35.49 6.61
C VAL A 82 -25.12 -35.03 7.24
N ALA A 83 -23.98 -35.65 6.90
CA ALA A 83 -22.68 -35.24 7.42
C ALA A 83 -22.35 -33.78 7.04
N LEU A 84 -22.68 -33.35 5.82
CA LEU A 84 -22.46 -32.00 5.34
C LEU A 84 -23.36 -30.98 6.06
N TRP A 85 -24.63 -31.31 6.26
CA TRP A 85 -25.58 -30.45 6.97
C TRP A 85 -25.21 -30.24 8.44
N ASN A 86 -24.73 -31.30 9.10
CA ASN A 86 -24.35 -31.24 10.52
C ASN A 86 -22.98 -30.60 10.78
N SER A 87 -22.22 -30.29 9.73
CA SER A 87 -20.88 -29.77 9.95
C SER A 87 -20.89 -28.38 10.60
N GLY A 88 -21.98 -27.60 10.41
CA GLY A 88 -22.14 -26.22 10.87
C GLY A 88 -21.21 -25.22 10.16
N GLU A 89 -19.97 -25.63 9.88
CA GLU A 89 -18.92 -24.83 9.26
C GLU A 89 -18.24 -25.60 8.11
N SER A 90 -17.66 -24.85 7.17
CA SER A 90 -17.00 -25.38 5.97
C SER A 90 -15.73 -26.18 6.29
N MET A 91 -14.96 -25.78 7.31
CA MET A 91 -13.76 -26.51 7.74
C MET A 91 -14.12 -27.90 8.29
N ASN A 92 -15.12 -27.96 9.17
CA ASN A 92 -15.61 -29.23 9.70
C ASN A 92 -16.19 -30.12 8.59
N ALA A 93 -16.93 -29.53 7.64
CA ALA A 93 -17.43 -30.25 6.46
C ALA A 93 -16.28 -30.87 5.65
N SER A 94 -15.18 -30.13 5.48
CA SER A 94 -14.00 -30.62 4.78
C SER A 94 -13.42 -31.86 5.47
N LEU A 95 -13.23 -31.83 6.79
CA LEU A 95 -12.71 -32.96 7.56
C LEU A 95 -13.63 -34.19 7.50
N LEU A 96 -14.94 -33.97 7.58
CA LEU A 96 -15.95 -35.03 7.44
C LEU A 96 -15.94 -35.63 6.03
N MET A 97 -15.84 -34.80 4.99
CA MET A 97 -15.79 -35.26 3.60
C MET A 97 -14.47 -35.96 3.26
N ILE A 98 -13.33 -35.57 3.84
CA ILE A 98 -12.07 -36.33 3.73
C ILE A 98 -12.25 -37.73 4.32
N SER A 99 -12.85 -37.82 5.51
CA SER A 99 -13.12 -39.09 6.18
C SER A 99 -14.07 -39.97 5.35
N TYR A 100 -15.11 -39.38 4.76
CA TYR A 100 -16.04 -40.02 3.85
C TYR A 100 -15.33 -40.56 2.60
N CYS A 101 -14.56 -39.72 1.91
CA CYS A 101 -13.81 -40.10 0.71
C CYS A 101 -12.82 -41.23 1.00
N LYS A 102 -12.11 -41.18 2.15
CA LYS A 102 -11.17 -42.24 2.57
C LYS A 102 -11.87 -43.57 2.87
N ARG A 103 -13.10 -43.55 3.39
CA ARG A 103 -13.92 -44.77 3.58
C ARG A 103 -14.38 -45.33 2.23
N MET A 104 -14.89 -44.49 1.34
CA MET A 104 -15.33 -44.91 0.00
C MET A 104 -14.18 -45.46 -0.84
N TRP A 105 -12.99 -44.87 -0.74
CA TRP A 105 -11.79 -45.37 -1.40
C TRP A 105 -11.41 -46.77 -0.92
N ARG A 106 -11.40 -46.98 0.41
CA ARG A 106 -11.12 -48.29 1.01
C ARG A 106 -12.13 -49.34 0.54
N TYR A 107 -13.43 -49.01 0.59
CA TYR A 107 -14.50 -49.87 0.11
C TYR A 107 -14.33 -50.25 -1.38
N SER A 108 -14.01 -49.28 -2.24
CA SER A 108 -13.76 -49.56 -3.66
C SER A 108 -12.52 -50.43 -3.87
N SER A 109 -11.49 -50.32 -3.04
CA SER A 109 -10.27 -51.13 -3.14
C SER A 109 -10.50 -52.58 -2.73
N GLU A 110 -11.30 -52.81 -1.68
CA GLU A 110 -11.64 -54.14 -1.19
C GLU A 110 -12.52 -54.90 -2.18
N ASN A 111 -13.51 -54.23 -2.79
CA ASN A 111 -14.37 -54.85 -3.81
C ASN A 111 -13.59 -55.21 -5.08
N LYS A 112 -12.57 -54.43 -5.48
CA LYS A 112 -11.69 -54.81 -6.59
C LYS A 112 -10.90 -56.08 -6.31
N LYS A 113 -10.42 -56.28 -5.06
CA LYS A 113 -9.70 -57.50 -4.66
C LYS A 113 -10.61 -58.72 -4.67
N LYS A 114 -11.85 -58.59 -4.18
CA LYS A 114 -12.83 -59.69 -4.17
C LYS A 114 -13.28 -60.10 -5.58
N GLY A 115 -13.50 -59.13 -6.47
CA GLY A 115 -13.86 -59.42 -7.87
C GLY A 115 -12.72 -60.04 -8.70
N ALA A 116 -11.45 -59.79 -8.34
CA ALA A 116 -10.32 -60.44 -8.99
C ALA A 116 -10.12 -61.89 -8.51
N SER A 117 -10.53 -62.21 -7.27
CA SER A 117 -10.35 -63.55 -6.69
C SER A 117 -11.44 -64.55 -7.09
N SER A 118 -12.61 -64.12 -7.57
CA SER A 118 -13.69 -65.04 -7.97
C SER A 118 -13.58 -65.53 -9.41
N ASN A 119 -12.66 -65.00 -10.22
CA ASN A 119 -12.49 -65.39 -11.63
C ASN A 119 -11.40 -66.45 -11.87
N THR A 120 -10.81 -67.01 -10.81
CA THR A 120 -9.74 -68.03 -10.92
C THR A 120 -10.17 -69.45 -10.50
N ALA A 121 -11.46 -69.69 -10.19
CA ALA A 121 -11.95 -70.98 -9.71
C ALA A 121 -12.91 -71.67 -10.70
N ALA A 122 -12.63 -71.62 -12.00
CA ALA A 122 -13.40 -72.37 -13.00
C ALA A 122 -12.47 -72.92 -14.09
N GLN A 123 -11.63 -73.90 -13.74
CA GLN A 123 -11.00 -74.75 -14.74
C GLN A 123 -10.62 -76.15 -14.18
N GLY A 124 -11.46 -77.14 -14.51
CA GLY A 124 -11.15 -78.57 -14.68
C GLY A 124 -11.02 -79.45 -13.42
N ASP A 125 -11.89 -80.45 -13.24
CA ASP A 125 -11.68 -81.82 -13.74
C ASP A 125 -12.93 -82.72 -13.57
N PRO A 126 -13.20 -83.72 -14.45
CA PRO A 126 -14.35 -84.62 -14.37
C PRO A 126 -13.97 -86.06 -14.00
N GLN A 127 -14.59 -86.68 -12.98
CA GLN A 127 -14.77 -88.15 -12.89
C GLN A 127 -15.61 -88.61 -11.67
N HIS A 128 -16.79 -89.19 -11.98
CA HIS A 128 -17.34 -90.49 -11.49
C HIS A 128 -17.63 -90.76 -9.97
N PRO A 129 -18.42 -91.82 -9.58
CA PRO A 129 -19.80 -91.66 -9.10
C PRO A 129 -20.09 -92.35 -7.72
N PRO A 130 -21.33 -92.81 -7.37
CA PRO A 130 -21.99 -92.62 -6.05
C PRO A 130 -21.75 -93.76 -5.02
N PRO A 131 -22.19 -93.64 -3.74
CA PRO A 131 -23.46 -94.25 -3.29
C PRO A 131 -24.15 -93.48 -2.12
N ALA A 132 -25.49 -93.38 -2.05
CA ALA A 132 -26.48 -94.28 -1.43
C ALA A 132 -26.74 -94.09 0.08
N SER A 133 -28.05 -93.99 0.41
CA SER A 133 -28.73 -94.28 1.70
C SER A 133 -28.43 -93.32 2.88
N THR A 134 -29.34 -92.96 3.79
CA THR A 134 -30.59 -93.59 4.23
C THR A 134 -31.48 -92.57 4.96
N ASP A 135 -32.78 -92.82 4.83
CA ASP A 135 -33.97 -92.47 5.62
C ASP A 135 -33.87 -91.82 7.01
N GLU A 136 -34.83 -90.92 7.30
CA GLU A 136 -35.87 -90.99 8.37
C GLU A 136 -36.59 -89.63 8.43
N VAL A 137 -37.81 -89.47 7.88
CA VAL A 137 -39.14 -89.68 8.52
C VAL A 137 -39.32 -88.91 9.84
N GLU A 138 -40.18 -87.87 9.87
CA GLU A 138 -41.45 -87.89 10.63
C GLU A 138 -42.20 -86.50 10.66
N LYS A 139 -43.49 -86.55 10.27
CA LYS A 139 -44.71 -85.74 10.59
C LYS A 139 -44.60 -84.21 10.87
N ALA A 140 -45.25 -83.34 10.09
CA ALA A 140 -46.70 -83.00 10.00
C ALA A 140 -47.26 -82.25 11.24
N ASP A 141 -47.55 -80.94 11.11
CA ASP A 141 -48.90 -80.31 11.01
C ASP A 141 -48.78 -78.74 10.93
N PRO A 142 -49.85 -77.91 10.80
CA PRO A 142 -49.92 -76.88 9.75
C PRO A 142 -49.99 -75.44 10.29
N GLY A 143 -49.23 -74.53 9.69
CA GLY A 143 -49.20 -73.12 10.09
C GLY A 143 -49.01 -72.21 8.88
N GLN A 144 -50.06 -72.09 8.08
CA GLN A 144 -50.12 -71.29 6.86
C GLN A 144 -50.01 -69.79 7.19
N VAL A 145 -48.81 -69.23 7.15
CA VAL A 145 -48.59 -67.79 6.97
C VAL A 145 -47.97 -67.59 5.60
N SER A 146 -48.75 -66.98 4.71
CA SER A 146 -48.36 -66.61 3.36
C SER A 146 -47.31 -65.49 3.44
N THR A 147 -46.03 -65.84 3.56
CA THR A 147 -44.92 -64.92 3.33
C THR A 147 -44.84 -64.71 1.82
N ARG A 148 -45.53 -63.66 1.37
CA ARG A 148 -45.42 -63.08 0.03
C ARG A 148 -43.94 -62.75 -0.19
N LEU A 149 -43.23 -63.63 -0.91
CA LEU A 149 -41.93 -63.34 -1.50
C LEU A 149 -42.13 -62.14 -2.43
N LEU A 150 -41.84 -60.94 -1.91
CA LEU A 150 -41.62 -59.78 -2.75
C LEU A 150 -40.44 -60.14 -3.67
N PRO A 151 -40.55 -59.90 -4.99
CA PRO A 151 -39.42 -60.08 -5.88
C PRO A 151 -38.29 -59.18 -5.36
N GLU A 152 -37.19 -59.81 -4.94
CA GLU A 152 -35.95 -59.13 -4.64
C GLU A 152 -35.46 -58.51 -5.95
N GLN A 153 -35.93 -57.29 -6.19
CA GLN A 153 -35.55 -56.49 -7.34
C GLN A 153 -34.11 -56.06 -7.07
N ALA A 154 -33.17 -56.93 -7.45
CA ALA A 154 -31.74 -56.66 -7.49
C ALA A 154 -31.49 -55.54 -8.50
N SER A 155 -31.79 -54.32 -8.09
CA SER A 155 -31.42 -53.11 -8.80
C SER A 155 -29.90 -53.12 -8.91
N ASN A 156 -29.38 -53.13 -10.14
CA ASN A 156 -27.96 -53.08 -10.43
C ASN A 156 -27.29 -52.03 -9.54
N PRO A 157 -26.37 -52.41 -8.63
CA PRO A 157 -25.80 -51.46 -7.69
C PRO A 157 -25.13 -50.34 -8.48
N LYS A 158 -25.70 -49.12 -8.36
CA LYS A 158 -25.16 -47.92 -9.00
C LYS A 158 -23.68 -47.82 -8.66
N SER A 159 -22.87 -47.61 -9.69
CA SER A 159 -21.41 -47.63 -9.65
C SER A 159 -20.86 -46.82 -8.45
N PRO A 160 -20.06 -47.44 -7.55
CA PRO A 160 -19.45 -46.76 -6.41
C PRO A 160 -18.55 -45.58 -6.80
N ARG A 161 -18.15 -45.49 -8.08
CA ARG A 161 -17.39 -44.34 -8.61
C ARG A 161 -18.20 -43.04 -8.61
N SER A 162 -19.52 -43.10 -8.86
CA SER A 162 -20.36 -41.89 -8.91
C SER A 162 -20.43 -41.18 -7.56
N ASN A 163 -20.60 -41.94 -6.46
CA ASN A 163 -20.67 -41.39 -5.12
C ASN A 163 -19.33 -40.81 -4.63
N MET A 164 -18.21 -41.39 -5.08
CA MET A 164 -16.87 -40.88 -4.81
C MET A 164 -16.64 -39.50 -5.45
N TRP A 165 -17.05 -39.31 -6.71
CA TRP A 165 -16.91 -38.03 -7.41
C TRP A 165 -17.70 -36.91 -6.74
N TRP A 166 -18.90 -37.21 -6.26
CA TRP A 166 -19.71 -36.25 -5.54
C TRP A 166 -19.14 -35.89 -4.16
N GLY A 167 -18.62 -36.88 -3.42
CA GLY A 167 -17.90 -36.61 -2.18
C GLY A 167 -16.66 -35.73 -2.40
N LEU A 168 -15.94 -35.95 -3.50
CA LEU A 168 -14.80 -35.12 -3.88
C LEU A 168 -15.24 -33.69 -4.25
N LEU A 169 -16.35 -33.53 -4.98
CA LEU A 169 -16.91 -32.21 -5.30
C LEU A 169 -17.26 -31.43 -4.03
N PHE A 170 -17.98 -32.03 -3.09
CA PHE A 170 -18.33 -31.37 -1.82
C PHE A 170 -17.10 -31.06 -0.97
N LEU A 171 -16.10 -31.94 -0.97
CA LEU A 171 -14.81 -31.67 -0.35
C LEU A 171 -14.15 -30.43 -0.96
N LEU A 172 -14.10 -30.32 -2.29
CA LEU A 172 -13.51 -29.18 -2.97
C LEU A 172 -14.26 -27.87 -2.67
N ILE A 173 -15.59 -27.90 -2.65
CA ILE A 173 -16.41 -26.73 -2.30
C ILE A 173 -16.17 -26.31 -0.85
N ALA A 174 -16.17 -27.26 0.09
CA ALA A 174 -15.92 -27.00 1.51
C ALA A 174 -14.52 -26.45 1.75
N LEU A 175 -13.50 -27.01 1.09
CA LEU A 175 -12.12 -26.52 1.15
C LEU A 175 -11.99 -25.12 0.54
N ALA A 176 -12.60 -24.88 -0.61
CA ALA A 176 -12.58 -23.56 -1.25
C ALA A 176 -13.23 -22.49 -0.36
N MET A 177 -14.36 -22.81 0.28
CA MET A 177 -15.02 -21.90 1.22
C MET A 177 -14.21 -21.67 2.50
N SER A 178 -13.58 -22.71 3.04
CA SER A 178 -12.71 -22.61 4.22
C SER A 178 -11.46 -21.78 3.92
N ALA A 179 -10.75 -22.07 2.83
CA ALA A 179 -9.60 -21.31 2.38
C ALA A 179 -9.98 -19.87 2.05
N GLY A 180 -11.11 -19.66 1.35
CA GLY A 180 -11.64 -18.35 1.03
C GLY A 180 -11.93 -17.50 2.28
N ASN A 181 -12.50 -18.09 3.33
CA ASN A 181 -12.76 -17.41 4.60
C ASN A 181 -11.46 -16.95 5.26
N ILE A 182 -10.47 -17.83 5.37
CA ILE A 182 -9.17 -17.51 5.99
C ILE A 182 -8.45 -16.44 5.17
N ILE A 183 -8.33 -16.63 3.85
CA ILE A 183 -7.65 -15.69 2.96
C ILE A 183 -8.34 -14.34 2.99
N SER A 184 -9.65 -14.28 2.80
CA SER A 184 -10.36 -12.99 2.75
C SER A 184 -10.37 -12.28 4.09
N GLY A 185 -10.46 -13.02 5.21
CA GLY A 185 -10.37 -12.45 6.56
C GLY A 185 -9.02 -11.78 6.85
N LEU A 186 -7.95 -12.21 6.18
CA LEU A 186 -6.60 -11.62 6.29
C LEU A 186 -6.36 -10.51 5.27
N PHE A 187 -6.75 -10.72 4.00
CA PHE A 187 -6.43 -9.80 2.91
C PHE A 187 -7.36 -8.59 2.84
N VAL A 188 -8.65 -8.73 3.17
CA VAL A 188 -9.60 -7.60 3.09
C VAL A 188 -9.23 -6.47 4.06
N PRO A 189 -8.87 -6.72 5.34
CA PRO A 189 -8.41 -5.66 6.22
C PRO A 189 -7.14 -4.95 5.72
N VAL A 190 -6.21 -5.70 5.12
CA VAL A 190 -4.98 -5.14 4.54
C VAL A 190 -5.30 -4.27 3.32
N GLN A 191 -6.19 -4.72 2.43
CA GLN A 191 -6.64 -3.95 1.28
C GLN A 191 -7.52 -2.76 1.67
N LEU A 192 -8.19 -2.83 2.82
CA LEU A 192 -8.96 -1.71 3.37
C LEU A 192 -8.03 -0.55 3.70
N THR A 193 -6.84 -0.80 4.23
CA THR A 193 -5.84 0.24 4.53
C THR A 193 -5.00 0.58 3.30
N MET A 194 -5.19 1.78 2.74
CA MET A 194 -4.49 2.22 1.52
C MET A 194 -3.19 2.98 1.79
N GLY A 195 -3.06 3.60 2.97
CA GLY A 195 -1.92 4.44 3.31
C GLY A 195 -2.16 5.27 4.56
N ASN A 196 -1.32 6.29 4.75
CA ASN A 196 -1.32 7.17 5.93
C ASN A 196 -1.46 8.64 5.51
N VAL A 197 -2.46 8.92 4.67
CA VAL A 197 -2.74 10.27 4.15
C VAL A 197 -4.13 10.75 4.55
N ALA A 198 -4.26 12.05 4.79
CA ALA A 198 -5.52 12.71 5.10
C ALA A 198 -5.66 14.03 4.33
N PRO A 199 -6.87 14.44 3.93
CA PRO A 199 -7.08 15.72 3.26
C PRO A 199 -6.71 16.87 4.21
N ALA A 200 -6.10 17.92 3.67
CA ALA A 200 -5.73 19.09 4.45
C ALA A 200 -6.97 19.82 5.02
N ALA A 201 -6.82 20.39 6.21
CA ALA A 201 -7.81 21.30 6.77
C ALA A 201 -7.63 22.67 6.12
N LYS A 202 -8.70 23.19 5.50
CA LYS A 202 -8.65 24.49 4.78
C LYS A 202 -8.13 25.63 5.64
N ASP A 203 -8.50 25.66 6.92
CA ASP A 203 -8.16 26.77 7.83
C ASP A 203 -6.71 26.67 8.34
N ALA A 204 -6.02 25.56 8.08
CA ALA A 204 -4.59 25.42 8.34
C ALA A 204 -3.71 25.99 7.21
N ILE A 205 -4.29 26.27 6.04
CA ILE A 205 -3.53 26.77 4.88
C ILE A 205 -3.17 28.24 5.10
N PHE A 206 -1.87 28.51 5.09
CA PHE A 206 -1.30 29.84 5.17
C PHE A 206 -0.28 30.04 4.05
N TYR A 207 -0.41 31.17 3.35
CA TYR A 207 0.60 31.60 2.39
C TYR A 207 0.84 33.12 2.54
N PRO A 208 2.10 33.57 2.72
CA PRO A 208 2.39 34.98 2.94
C PRO A 208 2.22 35.81 1.65
N ASP A 209 2.10 37.13 1.82
CA ASP A 209 2.20 38.09 0.71
C ASP A 209 3.65 38.26 0.26
N VAL A 210 4.14 37.33 -0.57
CA VAL A 210 5.54 37.32 -1.05
C VAL A 210 5.91 38.66 -1.72
N PRO A 211 5.16 39.20 -2.70
CA PRO A 211 5.48 40.50 -3.29
C PRO A 211 5.51 41.64 -2.27
N GLY A 212 4.62 41.61 -1.28
CA GLY A 212 4.59 42.61 -0.21
C GLY A 212 5.77 42.53 0.77
N LEU A 213 6.44 41.37 0.85
CA LEU A 213 7.60 41.11 1.71
C LEU A 213 8.95 41.29 0.98
N SER A 214 8.95 41.38 -0.35
CA SER A 214 10.18 41.55 -1.15
C SER A 214 10.35 42.99 -1.62
N LYS A 215 10.01 43.97 -0.78
CA LYS A 215 10.18 45.38 -1.14
C LYS A 215 11.63 45.81 -0.96
N THR A 216 12.11 46.66 -1.85
CA THR A 216 13.50 47.16 -1.81
C THR A 216 13.74 48.22 -0.74
N ASP A 217 12.68 48.82 -0.18
CA ASP A 217 12.74 49.92 0.79
C ASP A 217 12.85 49.46 2.26
N ASP A 218 12.80 48.14 2.53
CA ASP A 218 12.79 47.59 3.89
C ASP A 218 14.15 47.08 4.38
N ASN A 219 15.23 47.40 3.65
CA ASN A 219 16.60 46.93 3.91
C ASN A 219 16.72 45.39 4.00
N GLY A 220 15.84 44.64 3.30
CA GLY A 220 15.85 43.18 3.26
C GLY A 220 15.14 42.51 4.43
N ALA A 221 14.49 43.28 5.33
CA ALA A 221 13.82 42.75 6.51
C ALA A 221 12.67 41.79 6.14
N GLY A 222 11.89 42.11 5.11
CA GLY A 222 10.80 41.26 4.64
C GLY A 222 11.29 39.97 3.97
N ALA A 223 12.39 40.03 3.23
CA ALA A 223 13.05 38.85 2.67
C ALA A 223 13.55 37.92 3.78
N ALA A 224 14.24 38.47 4.79
CA ALA A 224 14.68 37.70 5.96
C ALA A 224 13.49 37.09 6.74
N LYS A 225 12.37 37.81 6.83
CA LYS A 225 11.13 37.30 7.46
C LYS A 225 10.53 36.14 6.65
N LEU A 226 10.59 36.20 5.33
CA LEU A 226 10.15 35.12 4.44
C LEU A 226 11.07 33.90 4.55
N ASP A 227 12.39 34.10 4.58
CA ASP A 227 13.37 33.03 4.78
C ASP A 227 13.18 32.36 6.15
N SER A 228 12.97 33.13 7.21
CA SER A 228 12.66 32.60 8.54
C SER A 228 11.41 31.71 8.54
N LEU A 229 10.37 32.09 7.77
CA LEU A 229 9.17 31.28 7.62
C LEU A 229 9.43 29.96 6.89
N ARG A 230 10.32 29.97 5.89
CA ARG A 230 10.70 28.81 5.06
C ARG A 230 11.81 27.95 5.68
N ALA A 231 12.52 28.44 6.70
CA ALA A 231 13.64 27.73 7.31
C ALA A 231 13.26 26.34 7.84
N PRO A 232 12.16 26.14 8.58
CA PRO A 232 11.80 24.81 9.06
C PRO A 232 11.55 23.78 7.94
N SER A 233 10.87 24.19 6.86
CA SER A 233 10.63 23.31 5.71
C SER A 233 11.91 22.99 4.94
N THR A 234 12.80 23.96 4.83
CA THR A 234 14.11 23.81 4.17
C THR A 234 15.01 22.84 4.94
N LEU A 235 15.13 23.01 6.25
CA LEU A 235 15.92 22.11 7.10
C LEU A 235 15.33 20.70 7.14
N ARG A 236 14.00 20.56 7.10
CA ARG A 236 13.34 19.26 6.96
C ARG A 236 13.68 18.58 5.64
N ALA A 237 13.69 19.32 4.53
CA ALA A 237 14.06 18.77 3.24
C ALA A 237 15.51 18.25 3.24
N LEU A 238 16.45 19.05 3.77
CA LEU A 238 17.86 18.64 3.92
C LEU A 238 18.00 17.40 4.82
N GLY A 239 17.35 17.40 5.99
CA GLY A 239 17.40 16.25 6.91
C GLY A 239 16.74 14.99 6.35
N SER A 240 15.74 15.13 5.47
CA SER A 240 15.10 13.98 4.82
C SER A 240 16.05 13.27 3.84
N ILE A 241 16.93 14.02 3.18
CA ILE A 241 17.95 13.44 2.29
C ILE A 241 18.96 12.63 3.08
N GLU A 242 19.46 13.15 4.21
CA GLU A 242 20.43 12.42 5.03
C GLU A 242 19.87 11.09 5.57
N ALA A 243 18.56 11.00 5.75
CA ALA A 243 17.92 9.81 6.31
C ALA A 243 17.31 8.85 5.28
N SER A 244 17.04 9.30 4.05
CA SER A 244 16.31 8.55 3.01
C SER A 244 17.02 8.57 1.65
N ASP A 245 18.34 8.77 1.65
CA ASP A 245 19.17 8.99 0.46
C ASP A 245 18.80 8.04 -0.71
N VAL A 246 18.73 6.73 -0.44
CA VAL A 246 18.46 5.71 -1.46
C VAL A 246 17.11 5.91 -2.18
N THR A 247 16.05 6.29 -1.47
CA THR A 247 14.71 6.40 -2.09
C THR A 247 14.54 7.69 -2.87
N VAL A 248 15.14 8.79 -2.39
CA VAL A 248 15.07 10.09 -3.09
C VAL A 248 16.02 10.13 -4.28
N ARG A 249 17.20 9.51 -4.17
CA ARG A 249 18.17 9.41 -5.27
C ARG A 249 17.58 8.75 -6.52
N ASN A 250 16.66 7.79 -6.38
CA ASN A 250 15.97 7.18 -7.52
C ASN A 250 14.97 8.11 -8.23
N ARG A 251 14.64 9.27 -7.66
CA ARG A 251 13.71 10.27 -8.24
C ARG A 251 14.43 11.40 -8.97
N VAL A 252 15.76 11.46 -8.87
CA VAL A 252 16.59 12.52 -9.43
C VAL A 252 17.69 11.89 -10.26
N HIS A 253 17.77 12.26 -11.53
CA HIS A 253 18.88 11.86 -12.37
C HIS A 253 20.03 12.86 -12.20
N LEU A 254 21.20 12.35 -11.83
CA LEU A 254 22.42 13.12 -11.64
C LEU A 254 23.49 12.57 -12.58
N GLU A 255 24.12 13.45 -13.34
CA GLU A 255 25.18 13.13 -14.30
C GLU A 255 26.38 14.06 -14.04
N GLU A 256 27.52 13.50 -13.68
CA GLU A 256 28.76 14.27 -13.56
C GLU A 256 29.25 14.68 -14.96
N LEU A 257 29.62 15.95 -15.11
CA LEU A 257 30.12 16.49 -16.37
C LEU A 257 31.61 16.22 -16.52
N ALA A 258 31.99 15.62 -17.65
CA ALA A 258 33.39 15.44 -18.00
C ALA A 258 34.15 16.77 -18.06
N THR A 259 35.40 16.76 -17.59
CA THR A 259 36.30 17.92 -17.64
C THR A 259 36.48 18.41 -19.08
N PRO A 260 36.26 19.71 -19.37
CA PRO A 260 36.50 20.29 -20.67
C PRO A 260 37.95 20.09 -21.12
N ARG A 261 38.16 19.95 -22.43
CA ARG A 261 39.50 19.83 -23.00
C ARG A 261 40.33 21.07 -22.65
N GLY A 262 41.51 20.86 -22.06
CA GLY A 262 42.43 21.93 -21.68
C GLY A 262 42.26 22.46 -20.26
N GLN A 263 41.30 21.94 -19.48
CA GLN A 263 41.17 22.26 -18.06
C GLN A 263 41.68 21.10 -17.20
N HIS A 264 42.30 21.42 -16.06
CA HIS A 264 42.75 20.41 -15.10
C HIS A 264 41.57 19.83 -14.32
N ALA A 265 41.60 18.52 -14.05
CA ALA A 265 40.56 17.85 -13.28
C ALA A 265 40.43 18.39 -11.84
N SER A 266 41.51 18.91 -11.25
CA SER A 266 41.51 19.54 -9.92
C SER A 266 40.76 20.87 -9.88
N ASP A 267 40.56 21.50 -11.03
CA ASP A 267 39.94 22.83 -11.15
C ASP A 267 38.53 22.72 -11.75
N TRP A 268 38.07 21.51 -12.03
CA TRP A 268 36.78 21.27 -12.65
C TRP A 268 35.89 20.40 -11.77
N ALA A 269 34.70 20.91 -11.49
CA ALA A 269 33.58 20.10 -11.02
C ALA A 269 32.35 20.53 -11.79
N GLY A 270 31.57 19.58 -12.28
CA GLY A 270 30.33 19.86 -12.99
C GLY A 270 29.30 18.79 -12.79
N LEU A 271 28.04 19.21 -12.64
CA LEU A 271 26.89 18.34 -12.41
C LEU A 271 25.76 18.78 -13.34
N ARG A 272 25.14 17.82 -14.02
CA ARG A 272 23.85 17.96 -14.68
C ARG A 272 22.81 17.19 -13.90
N TYR A 273 21.62 17.77 -13.77
CA TYR A 273 20.53 17.14 -13.05
C TYR A 273 19.20 17.30 -13.77
N ASN A 274 18.33 16.32 -13.59
CA ASN A 274 16.92 16.44 -13.96
C ASN A 274 16.04 15.66 -12.99
N TYR A 275 14.82 16.15 -12.77
CA TYR A 275 13.81 15.47 -11.97
C TYR A 275 12.41 15.93 -12.35
N ASP A 276 11.45 15.03 -12.14
CA ASP A 276 10.02 15.31 -12.27
C ASP A 276 9.37 15.30 -10.88
N VAL A 277 8.45 16.25 -10.65
CA VAL A 277 7.59 16.28 -9.47
C VAL A 277 6.14 16.19 -9.93
N THR A 278 5.50 15.06 -9.66
CA THR A 278 4.11 14.83 -10.08
C THR A 278 3.11 15.46 -9.13
N ALA A 279 1.86 15.62 -9.58
CA ALA A 279 0.74 15.99 -8.74
C ALA A 279 0.57 15.03 -7.54
N VAL A 280 0.83 13.74 -7.75
CA VAL A 280 0.78 12.72 -6.69
C VAL A 280 1.89 12.95 -5.66
N ASP A 281 3.12 13.27 -6.11
CA ASP A 281 4.23 13.59 -5.20
C ASP A 281 3.91 14.81 -4.32
N MET A 282 3.19 15.80 -4.89
CA MET A 282 2.68 16.99 -4.19
C MET A 282 1.42 16.74 -3.35
N GLY A 283 0.84 15.54 -3.43
CA GLY A 283 -0.40 15.20 -2.75
C GLY A 283 -1.66 15.87 -3.33
N LEU A 284 -1.61 16.44 -4.53
CA LEU A 284 -2.75 17.09 -5.17
C LEU A 284 -3.84 16.07 -5.52
N GLN A 285 -5.09 16.33 -5.13
CA GLN A 285 -6.23 15.44 -5.43
C GLN A 285 -6.79 15.68 -6.85
N THR A 286 -6.33 16.71 -7.54
CA THR A 286 -6.75 17.06 -8.91
C THR A 286 -5.57 16.94 -9.87
N ASP A 287 -5.88 16.77 -11.15
CA ASP A 287 -4.91 16.81 -12.25
C ASP A 287 -3.74 15.81 -12.06
N PRO A 288 -4.01 14.49 -11.92
CA PRO A 288 -2.97 13.48 -11.59
C PRO A 288 -1.80 13.43 -12.59
N ASN A 289 -2.04 13.85 -13.84
CA ASN A 289 -1.03 13.91 -14.90
C ASN A 289 -0.21 15.22 -14.92
N LEU A 290 -0.52 16.17 -14.03
CA LEU A 290 0.27 17.39 -13.90
C LEU A 290 1.63 17.03 -13.31
N LYS A 291 2.70 17.51 -13.95
CA LYS A 291 4.05 17.38 -13.42
C LYS A 291 4.88 18.63 -13.65
N LEU A 292 5.75 18.95 -12.70
CA LEU A 292 6.81 19.94 -12.85
C LEU A 292 8.07 19.20 -13.30
N MET A 293 8.57 19.56 -14.47
CA MET A 293 9.83 19.03 -15.01
C MET A 293 10.94 20.06 -14.75
N VAL A 294 12.03 19.61 -14.15
CA VAL A 294 13.20 20.44 -13.84
C VAL A 294 14.43 19.84 -14.50
N THR A 295 15.20 20.67 -15.18
CA THR A 295 16.49 20.30 -15.76
C THR A 295 17.48 21.42 -15.52
N GLY A 296 18.65 21.12 -15.01
CA GLY A 296 19.66 22.13 -14.76
C GLY A 296 21.06 21.58 -14.79
N SER A 297 22.02 22.47 -14.67
CA SER A 297 23.43 22.14 -14.60
C SER A 297 24.21 23.22 -13.87
N CYS A 298 25.27 22.82 -13.18
CA CYS A 298 26.22 23.69 -12.51
C CYS A 298 27.64 23.23 -12.86
N PHE A 299 28.57 24.15 -13.00
CA PHE A 299 29.99 23.85 -13.15
C PHE A 299 30.89 24.97 -12.60
N THR A 300 32.15 24.67 -12.31
CA THR A 300 33.12 25.66 -11.82
C THR A 300 33.50 26.67 -12.91
N ASP A 301 33.46 27.96 -12.55
CA ASP A 301 33.79 29.06 -13.44
C ASP A 301 34.79 30.02 -12.79
N TYR A 302 36.06 29.90 -13.19
CA TYR A 302 37.13 30.79 -12.74
C TYR A 302 37.10 32.15 -13.43
N THR A 303 36.37 32.32 -14.52
CA THR A 303 36.32 33.60 -15.25
C THR A 303 35.62 34.69 -14.44
N TRP A 304 34.81 34.31 -13.45
CA TRP A 304 34.15 35.24 -12.54
C TRP A 304 35.05 35.72 -11.41
N LEU A 305 36.14 35.00 -11.08
CA LEU A 305 37.11 35.41 -10.09
C LEU A 305 38.06 36.44 -10.72
N GLN A 306 37.93 37.72 -10.35
CA GLN A 306 38.75 38.80 -10.91
C GLN A 306 40.09 38.96 -10.22
N ASN A 307 40.07 38.88 -8.89
CA ASN A 307 41.24 39.08 -8.06
C ASN A 307 41.16 38.14 -6.87
N SER A 308 42.29 37.57 -6.48
CA SER A 308 42.42 36.72 -5.32
C SER A 308 43.67 37.14 -4.57
N THR A 309 43.49 37.50 -3.31
CA THR A 309 44.53 37.93 -2.38
C THR A 309 44.43 37.09 -1.11
N ASP A 310 45.43 37.17 -0.23
CA ASP A 310 45.35 36.52 1.08
C ASP A 310 44.27 37.14 2.01
N GLU A 311 43.75 38.32 1.68
CA GLU A 311 42.74 39.04 2.48
C GLU A 311 41.31 38.93 1.94
N GLU A 312 41.16 38.78 0.62
CA GLU A 312 39.87 38.71 -0.05
C GLU A 312 39.95 38.13 -1.47
N ASP A 313 38.84 37.48 -1.86
CA ASP A 313 38.52 37.07 -3.23
C ASP A 313 37.43 38.01 -3.77
N THR A 314 37.64 38.56 -4.97
CA THR A 314 36.69 39.45 -5.65
C THR A 314 36.10 38.80 -6.88
N TYR A 315 34.78 38.71 -6.94
CA TYR A 315 34.01 38.11 -8.02
C TYR A 315 33.21 39.16 -8.81
N LYS A 316 33.14 38.99 -10.13
CA LYS A 316 32.29 39.76 -11.05
C LYS A 316 31.37 38.80 -11.80
N LEU A 317 30.10 38.75 -11.38
CA LEU A 317 29.14 37.79 -11.88
C LEU A 317 28.41 38.31 -13.13
N PHE A 318 28.02 37.40 -14.02
CA PHE A 318 27.14 37.67 -15.18
C PHE A 318 27.61 38.82 -16.10
N GLY A 319 28.91 39.14 -16.10
CA GLY A 319 29.45 40.29 -16.84
C GLY A 319 29.02 41.67 -16.32
N GLY A 320 28.21 41.74 -15.25
CA GLY A 320 27.75 42.99 -14.64
C GLY A 320 28.84 43.69 -13.83
N ASN A 321 28.71 44.99 -13.55
CA ASN A 321 29.77 45.77 -12.88
C ASN A 321 29.85 45.60 -11.36
N ASP A 322 28.87 44.92 -10.76
CA ASP A 322 28.83 44.69 -9.33
C ASP A 322 29.93 43.71 -8.91
N LYS A 323 30.66 44.10 -7.86
CA LYS A 323 31.73 43.29 -7.27
C LYS A 323 31.22 42.63 -6.01
N HIS A 324 31.47 41.33 -5.88
CA HIS A 324 31.20 40.58 -4.66
C HIS A 324 32.51 40.17 -4.03
N VAL A 325 32.70 40.52 -2.77
CA VAL A 325 33.96 40.30 -2.04
C VAL A 325 33.72 39.25 -0.97
N VAL A 326 34.54 38.20 -0.97
CA VAL A 326 34.53 37.14 0.04
C VAL A 326 35.87 37.17 0.76
N LYS A 327 35.83 37.37 2.08
CA LYS A 327 37.03 37.35 2.93
C LYS A 327 37.32 35.93 3.41
N PRO A 328 38.58 35.47 3.41
CA PRO A 328 38.96 34.23 4.05
C PRO A 328 38.52 34.21 5.51
N GLN A 329 38.05 33.06 5.97
CA GLN A 329 37.49 32.85 7.30
C GLN A 329 38.42 31.91 8.10
N PRO A 330 39.52 32.39 8.69
CA PRO A 330 40.33 31.57 9.59
C PRO A 330 39.68 31.37 10.97
N ASP A 331 38.48 31.91 11.19
CA ASP A 331 37.75 31.75 12.45
C ASP A 331 37.12 30.36 12.55
N LEU A 332 37.45 29.66 13.65
CA LEU A 332 36.90 28.34 13.97
C LEU A 332 35.40 28.37 14.31
N ASN A 333 34.80 29.55 14.48
CA ASN A 333 33.38 29.72 14.81
C ASN A 333 32.45 29.78 13.58
N ILE A 334 33.00 29.76 12.36
CA ILE A 334 32.23 29.90 11.12
C ILE A 334 32.31 28.59 10.31
N PRO A 335 31.19 27.91 10.03
CA PRO A 335 31.19 26.73 9.19
C PRO A 335 31.41 27.09 7.70
N PRO A 336 31.68 26.10 6.84
CA PRO A 336 31.59 26.27 5.40
C PRO A 336 30.23 26.83 4.98
N MET A 337 30.24 27.89 4.17
CA MET A 337 29.01 28.52 3.66
C MET A 337 29.14 28.78 2.16
N ALA A 338 27.99 29.05 1.52
CA ALA A 338 27.95 29.55 0.15
C ALA A 338 26.88 30.63 0.01
N THR A 339 27.11 31.59 -0.87
CA THR A 339 26.17 32.66 -1.19
C THR A 339 25.60 32.44 -2.58
N PHE A 340 24.28 32.56 -2.71
CA PHE A 340 23.55 32.26 -3.94
C PHE A 340 23.04 33.54 -4.59
N PHE A 341 23.41 33.77 -5.84
CA PHE A 341 23.04 34.96 -6.63
C PHE A 341 22.18 34.56 -7.81
N ILE A 342 21.14 35.33 -8.08
CA ILE A 342 20.25 35.11 -9.22
C ILE A 342 20.72 36.02 -10.35
N GLY A 343 20.95 35.46 -11.53
CA GLY A 343 21.23 36.23 -12.73
C GLY A 343 19.95 36.78 -13.36
N GLN A 344 20.09 37.58 -14.42
CA GLN A 344 18.94 38.09 -15.16
C GLN A 344 18.27 36.95 -15.95
N GLU A 345 16.93 36.93 -16.00
CA GLU A 345 16.21 35.99 -16.89
C GLU A 345 16.67 36.21 -18.34
N MET A 346 16.93 35.12 -19.07
CA MET A 346 17.28 35.19 -20.49
C MET A 346 16.03 35.52 -21.35
N GLY A 347 15.49 36.72 -21.19
CA GLY A 347 14.31 37.22 -21.88
C GLY A 347 13.00 37.01 -21.11
N GLU A 348 12.06 37.93 -21.33
CA GLU A 348 10.74 37.94 -20.70
C GLU A 348 9.96 36.66 -21.06
N GLY A 349 9.61 35.86 -20.04
CA GLY A 349 8.92 34.59 -20.22
C GLY A 349 9.82 33.40 -20.55
N SER A 350 11.14 33.56 -20.49
CA SER A 350 12.05 32.42 -20.61
C SER A 350 11.92 31.50 -19.39
N SER A 351 11.85 30.20 -19.63
CA SER A 351 11.86 29.21 -18.55
C SER A 351 13.27 28.94 -18.01
N ASN A 352 14.30 29.59 -18.57
CA ASN A 352 15.71 29.34 -18.30
C ASN A 352 16.30 30.42 -17.39
N PHE A 353 16.70 30.00 -16.19
CA PHE A 353 17.29 30.87 -15.19
C PHE A 353 18.75 30.55 -15.01
N THR A 354 19.60 31.56 -15.10
CA THR A 354 21.00 31.44 -14.70
C THR A 354 21.17 31.94 -13.26
N TYR A 355 22.03 31.27 -12.50
CA TYR A 355 22.36 31.68 -11.14
C TYR A 355 23.81 31.30 -10.82
N ALA A 356 24.35 31.89 -9.77
CA ALA A 356 25.71 31.71 -9.33
C ALA A 356 25.75 31.26 -7.87
N ILE A 357 26.75 30.44 -7.53
CA ILE A 357 27.03 30.04 -6.14
C ILE A 357 28.48 30.40 -5.85
N ILE A 358 28.71 31.30 -4.90
CA ILE A 358 30.06 31.66 -4.46
C ILE A 358 30.35 30.98 -3.12
N PRO A 359 31.39 30.15 -3.01
CA PRO A 359 31.78 29.53 -1.74
C PRO A 359 32.43 30.56 -0.81
N SER A 360 32.16 30.42 0.48
CA SER A 360 32.87 31.09 1.57
C SER A 360 33.65 30.05 2.36
N THR A 361 34.59 29.38 1.68
CA THR A 361 35.41 28.30 2.26
C THR A 361 36.89 28.66 2.42
N ALA A 362 37.36 29.70 1.72
CA ALA A 362 38.75 30.14 1.78
C ALA A 362 39.18 30.44 3.23
N GLY A 363 40.38 30.00 3.61
CA GLY A 363 40.95 30.23 4.93
C GLY A 363 40.45 29.31 6.04
N LEU A 364 39.39 28.51 5.83
CA LEU A 364 38.93 27.51 6.80
C LEU A 364 40.03 26.46 7.06
N TYR A 365 40.12 25.99 8.30
CA TYR A 365 41.07 24.93 8.65
C TYR A 365 40.52 23.55 8.39
N SER A 366 41.42 22.62 8.08
CA SER A 366 41.11 21.20 7.92
C SER A 366 42.15 20.31 8.60
N TYR A 367 41.72 19.14 9.06
CA TYR A 367 42.62 18.11 9.58
C TYR A 367 43.12 17.15 8.48
N SER A 368 42.57 17.23 7.27
CA SER A 368 42.93 16.41 6.11
C SER A 368 43.26 17.29 4.91
N SER A 369 43.99 16.75 3.92
CA SER A 369 44.31 17.48 2.69
C SER A 369 43.24 17.26 1.62
N GLY A 370 42.76 18.32 0.98
CA GLY A 370 41.78 18.25 -0.11
C GLY A 370 42.35 18.68 -1.45
N GLN A 371 41.73 18.20 -2.53
CA GLN A 371 42.03 18.59 -3.92
C GLN A 371 40.80 19.11 -4.69
N ASP A 372 39.61 19.06 -4.08
CA ASP A 372 38.39 19.58 -4.70
C ASP A 372 38.48 21.11 -4.94
N PRO A 373 37.93 21.67 -6.04
CA PRO A 373 38.09 23.07 -6.36
C PRO A 373 37.65 24.03 -5.24
N TRP A 374 36.66 23.70 -4.39
CA TRP A 374 36.24 24.51 -3.25
C TRP A 374 37.01 24.22 -1.96
N TYR A 375 37.52 23.00 -1.80
CA TYR A 375 38.12 22.50 -0.56
C TYR A 375 39.62 22.20 -0.68
N SER A 376 40.27 22.61 -1.77
CA SER A 376 41.71 22.41 -1.97
C SER A 376 42.50 23.13 -0.88
N THR A 377 43.47 22.42 -0.30
CA THR A 377 44.18 22.88 0.90
C THR A 377 45.67 23.10 0.67
N LYS A 378 46.25 24.07 1.39
CA LYS A 378 47.68 24.20 1.66
C LYS A 378 48.02 23.76 3.08
N LYS A 379 49.31 23.54 3.37
CA LYS A 379 49.79 23.39 4.74
C LYS A 379 49.50 24.69 5.52
N ALA A 380 48.86 24.57 6.67
CA ALA A 380 48.59 25.72 7.52
C ALA A 380 49.88 26.24 8.20
N PRO A 381 49.91 27.51 8.62
CA PRO A 381 51.02 28.04 9.42
C PRO A 381 51.19 27.24 10.72
N ASP A 382 52.43 26.99 11.15
CA ASP A 382 52.72 26.22 12.37
C ASP A 382 52.06 26.84 13.63
N SER A 383 51.77 28.15 13.61
CA SER A 383 51.09 28.88 14.69
C SER A 383 49.60 28.54 14.85
N ALA A 384 48.96 27.94 13.85
CA ALA A 384 47.52 27.65 13.87
C ALA A 384 47.17 26.36 14.62
N GLY A 385 48.14 25.46 14.85
CA GLY A 385 47.91 24.18 15.53
C GLY A 385 47.07 23.17 14.72
N LEU A 386 46.75 23.47 13.46
CA LEU A 386 46.04 22.60 12.52
C LEU A 386 46.91 22.33 11.30
N PRO A 387 46.80 21.17 10.65
CA PRO A 387 47.75 20.78 9.59
C PRO A 387 47.47 21.47 8.25
N PHE A 388 46.22 21.76 7.93
CA PHE A 388 45.81 22.26 6.61
C PHE A 388 44.88 23.47 6.70
N GLN A 389 44.92 24.29 5.66
CA GLN A 389 44.06 25.46 5.47
C GLN A 389 43.58 25.51 4.02
N VAL A 390 42.30 25.77 3.79
CA VAL A 390 41.71 25.91 2.46
C VAL A 390 42.32 27.13 1.74
N LEU A 391 42.72 26.94 0.48
CA LEU A 391 43.31 27.97 -0.36
C LEU A 391 42.33 29.10 -0.67
N ALA A 392 42.85 30.32 -0.86
CA ALA A 392 42.11 31.42 -1.47
C ALA A 392 41.84 31.15 -2.97
N GLY A 393 41.03 31.99 -3.61
CA GLY A 393 40.78 31.95 -5.05
C GLY A 393 39.94 30.73 -5.46
N ARG A 394 38.89 30.43 -4.69
CA ARG A 394 37.99 29.31 -4.99
C ARG A 394 37.05 29.71 -6.14
N PRO A 395 36.74 28.81 -7.09
CA PRO A 395 35.86 29.17 -8.20
C PRO A 395 34.42 29.33 -7.74
N ALA A 396 33.70 30.26 -8.36
CA ALA A 396 32.24 30.26 -8.27
C ALA A 396 31.66 29.12 -9.11
N LEU A 397 30.42 28.73 -8.85
CA LEU A 397 29.66 27.85 -9.74
C LEU A 397 28.76 28.68 -10.64
N SER A 398 28.89 28.46 -11.95
CA SER A 398 27.98 28.96 -12.97
C SER A 398 26.90 27.91 -13.22
N CYS A 399 25.66 28.27 -12.97
CA CYS A 399 24.53 27.36 -13.05
C CYS A 399 23.41 27.88 -13.95
N TRP A 400 22.64 26.96 -14.51
CA TRP A 400 21.37 27.24 -15.15
C TRP A 400 20.32 26.19 -14.81
N GLU A 401 19.05 26.58 -14.79
CA GLU A 401 17.92 25.69 -14.55
C GLU A 401 16.72 26.09 -15.41
N VAL A 402 16.15 25.09 -16.09
CA VAL A 402 14.90 25.17 -16.83
C VAL A 402 13.79 24.45 -16.08
N ARG A 403 12.64 25.12 -15.92
CA ARG A 403 11.47 24.57 -15.22
C ARG A 403 10.21 24.71 -16.07
N ARG A 404 9.48 23.62 -16.26
CA ARG A 404 8.27 23.58 -17.08
C ARG A 404 7.17 22.78 -16.40
N TRP A 405 5.94 23.25 -16.50
CA TRP A 405 4.78 22.45 -16.16
C TRP A 405 4.30 21.69 -17.38
N HIS A 406 4.03 20.40 -17.20
CA HIS A 406 3.49 19.52 -18.23
C HIS A 406 2.12 19.00 -17.80
N LEU A 407 1.14 19.07 -18.71
CA LEU A 407 -0.17 18.44 -18.54
C LEU A 407 -0.72 17.98 -19.90
N ASN A 408 -1.05 16.69 -20.01
CA ASN A 408 -1.70 16.09 -21.18
C ASN A 408 -1.00 16.43 -22.52
N GLY A 409 0.33 16.38 -22.57
CA GLY A 409 1.10 16.64 -23.79
C GLY A 409 1.42 18.11 -24.07
N LYS A 410 1.00 19.05 -23.22
CA LYS A 410 1.36 20.47 -23.36
C LYS A 410 2.30 20.91 -22.24
N ASP A 411 3.31 21.67 -22.61
CA ASP A 411 4.27 22.30 -21.71
C ASP A 411 4.05 23.81 -21.64
N VAL A 412 4.25 24.39 -20.45
CA VAL A 412 4.32 25.84 -20.23
C VAL A 412 5.46 26.16 -19.27
N ALA A 413 5.94 27.41 -19.27
CA ALA A 413 6.92 27.87 -18.30
C ALA A 413 6.38 27.78 -16.85
N ALA A 414 7.28 27.66 -15.86
CA ALA A 414 6.92 27.55 -14.44
C ALA A 414 5.99 28.67 -13.93
N THR A 415 6.17 29.89 -14.43
CA THR A 415 5.37 31.09 -14.11
C THR A 415 4.03 31.14 -14.83
N GLN A 416 3.84 30.32 -15.88
CA GLN A 416 2.67 30.33 -16.77
C GLN A 416 1.77 29.11 -16.59
N LEU A 417 1.78 28.48 -15.41
CA LEU A 417 0.94 27.30 -15.10
C LEU A 417 -0.52 27.48 -15.52
N GLY A 418 -1.06 28.68 -15.39
CA GLY A 418 -2.45 28.98 -15.76
C GLY A 418 -2.77 28.86 -17.25
N ALA A 419 -1.78 28.76 -18.14
CA ALA A 419 -1.94 28.60 -19.59
C ALA A 419 -2.08 27.13 -20.04
N LEU A 420 -2.04 26.17 -19.11
CA LEU A 420 -2.30 24.76 -19.40
C LEU A 420 -3.80 24.50 -19.62
N PRO A 421 -4.18 23.91 -20.76
CA PRO A 421 -5.57 23.60 -21.06
C PRO A 421 -6.07 22.47 -20.15
N GLY A 422 -7.29 22.63 -19.64
CA GLY A 422 -7.94 21.60 -18.82
C GLY A 422 -7.43 21.49 -17.38
N LEU A 423 -6.55 22.39 -16.93
CA LEU A 423 -6.09 22.46 -15.54
C LEU A 423 -7.24 22.77 -14.58
N LYS A 424 -7.55 21.86 -13.65
CA LYS A 424 -8.64 21.97 -12.65
C LYS A 424 -8.18 22.49 -11.29
N LEU A 425 -6.93 22.94 -11.20
CA LEU A 425 -6.30 23.42 -9.98
C LEU A 425 -6.94 24.74 -9.48
N ASN A 426 -7.10 24.88 -8.16
CA ASN A 426 -7.64 26.11 -7.55
C ASN A 426 -6.76 27.34 -7.86
N GLU A 427 -7.41 28.50 -7.99
CA GLU A 427 -6.76 29.76 -8.37
C GLU A 427 -5.64 30.19 -7.42
N LEU A 428 -5.72 29.85 -6.12
CA LEU A 428 -4.63 30.06 -5.17
C LEU A 428 -3.32 29.41 -5.63
N TRP A 429 -3.37 28.13 -5.99
CA TRP A 429 -2.19 27.39 -6.42
C TRP A 429 -1.72 27.84 -7.80
N LYS A 430 -2.68 28.01 -8.72
CA LYS A 430 -2.44 28.35 -10.13
C LYS A 430 -1.85 29.74 -10.35
N LYS A 431 -2.30 30.75 -9.59
CA LYS A 431 -1.90 32.16 -9.79
C LYS A 431 -0.98 32.72 -8.71
N THR A 432 -1.02 32.16 -7.50
CA THR A 432 -0.28 32.71 -6.36
C THR A 432 0.87 31.79 -5.96
N VAL A 433 0.59 30.60 -5.44
CA VAL A 433 1.62 29.79 -4.77
C VAL A 433 2.64 29.24 -5.76
N PHE A 434 2.22 28.47 -6.76
CA PHE A 434 3.18 27.82 -7.67
C PHE A 434 3.99 28.82 -8.52
N PRO A 435 3.39 29.87 -9.11
CA PRO A 435 4.19 30.87 -9.82
C PRO A 435 5.23 31.56 -8.93
N GLN A 436 4.95 31.79 -7.64
CA GLN A 436 5.87 32.44 -6.71
C GLN A 436 6.94 31.48 -6.17
N GLU A 437 6.55 30.27 -5.75
CA GLU A 437 7.48 29.27 -5.22
C GLU A 437 8.44 28.74 -6.29
N PHE A 438 8.02 28.74 -7.56
CA PHE A 438 8.84 28.35 -8.71
C PHE A 438 9.22 29.53 -9.61
N ALA A 439 9.20 30.77 -9.09
CA ALA A 439 9.80 31.91 -9.78
C ALA A 439 11.32 31.77 -9.82
N VAL A 440 11.94 31.34 -8.71
CA VAL A 440 13.40 31.18 -8.55
C VAL A 440 13.74 29.70 -8.39
N PRO A 441 14.87 29.20 -8.93
CA PRO A 441 15.30 27.82 -8.73
C PRO A 441 15.22 27.40 -7.26
N ARG A 442 14.61 26.24 -6.99
CA ARG A 442 14.41 25.77 -5.60
C ARG A 442 15.73 25.57 -4.88
N LEU A 443 16.77 25.19 -5.62
CA LEU A 443 18.14 25.08 -5.12
C LEU A 443 18.64 26.40 -4.53
N VAL A 444 18.39 27.53 -5.21
CA VAL A 444 18.80 28.86 -4.75
C VAL A 444 18.01 29.27 -3.51
N THR A 445 16.70 29.01 -3.48
CA THR A 445 15.87 29.35 -2.32
C THR A 445 16.28 28.51 -1.11
N LEU A 446 16.49 27.21 -1.29
CA LEU A 446 17.01 26.32 -0.25
C LEU A 446 18.37 26.78 0.26
N GLY A 447 19.30 27.10 -0.65
CA GLY A 447 20.64 27.56 -0.30
C GLY A 447 20.62 28.82 0.57
N ARG A 448 19.82 29.82 0.17
CA ARG A 448 19.65 31.07 0.94
C ARG A 448 18.99 30.83 2.30
N THR A 449 17.89 30.10 2.30
CA THR A 449 17.08 29.86 3.50
C THR A 449 17.81 28.94 4.51
N ALA A 450 18.60 27.96 4.04
CA ALA A 450 19.38 27.07 4.90
C ALA A 450 20.62 27.74 5.48
N GLY A 451 21.14 28.78 4.82
CA GLY A 451 22.37 29.48 5.21
C GLY A 451 23.53 28.50 5.36
N ALA A 452 24.14 28.46 6.55
CA ALA A 452 25.28 27.59 6.84
C ALA A 452 24.98 26.09 6.71
N SER A 453 23.71 25.67 6.87
CA SER A 453 23.34 24.25 6.76
C SER A 453 23.16 23.78 5.31
N ALA A 454 23.28 24.68 4.32
CA ALA A 454 23.10 24.35 2.90
C ALA A 454 24.11 23.31 2.41
N LEU A 455 25.38 23.48 2.74
CA LEU A 455 26.46 22.61 2.28
C LEU A 455 26.54 21.34 3.12
N LYS A 456 26.74 20.19 2.47
CA LYS A 456 27.00 18.91 3.13
C LYS A 456 28.30 18.96 3.91
N SER A 457 29.31 19.63 3.37
CA SER A 457 30.60 19.86 4.02
C SER A 457 30.49 20.49 5.41
N ALA A 458 29.51 21.37 5.63
CA ALA A 458 29.24 21.94 6.95
C ALA A 458 28.79 20.92 8.00
N SER A 459 28.27 19.76 7.57
CA SER A 459 27.90 18.66 8.47
C SER A 459 29.11 17.84 8.94
N TYR A 460 30.25 17.96 8.27
CA TYR A 460 31.53 17.35 8.68
C TYR A 460 32.34 18.27 9.60
N ALA A 461 31.92 19.52 9.76
CA ALA A 461 32.51 20.48 10.68
C ALA A 461 31.62 20.62 11.94
N THR A 462 32.11 20.18 13.10
CA THR A 462 31.32 20.18 14.35
C THR A 462 31.72 21.31 15.28
N ALA A 463 30.74 22.04 15.83
CA ALA A 463 30.97 22.99 16.92
C ALA A 463 31.63 22.31 18.14
N PRO A 464 32.45 23.03 18.94
CA PRO A 464 32.66 24.47 18.94
C PRO A 464 33.74 24.97 17.94
N ALA A 465 34.45 24.08 17.26
CA ALA A 465 35.48 24.44 16.28
C ALA A 465 35.17 23.76 14.94
N PHE A 466 34.72 24.53 13.97
CA PHE A 466 34.35 24.08 12.62
C PHE A 466 35.58 23.72 11.77
N VAL A 467 36.35 22.72 12.20
CA VAL A 467 37.46 22.14 11.43
C VAL A 467 36.88 21.17 10.40
N LEU A 468 37.19 21.38 9.14
CA LEU A 468 36.66 20.62 8.01
C LEU A 468 37.42 19.29 7.80
N ASP A 469 36.76 18.30 7.22
CA ASP A 469 37.40 17.20 6.51
C ASP A 469 37.46 17.51 5.01
N ALA A 470 38.61 17.98 4.52
CA ALA A 470 38.77 18.36 3.12
C ALA A 470 38.76 17.15 2.18
N THR A 471 39.11 15.96 2.66
CA THR A 471 39.03 14.71 1.89
C THR A 471 37.59 14.28 1.65
N GLN A 472 36.69 14.48 2.62
CA GLN A 472 35.27 14.10 2.48
C GLN A 472 34.39 15.19 1.87
N SER A 473 34.88 16.43 1.84
CA SER A 473 34.16 17.57 1.28
C SER A 473 34.37 17.67 -0.23
N SER A 474 33.28 17.75 -1.00
CA SER A 474 33.35 17.97 -2.44
C SER A 474 32.18 18.79 -2.96
N ILE A 475 32.42 19.57 -4.02
CA ILE A 475 31.39 20.34 -4.73
C ILE A 475 30.25 19.43 -5.17
N LEU A 476 30.58 18.25 -5.71
CA LEU A 476 29.60 17.31 -6.23
C LEU A 476 28.68 16.78 -5.12
N ASN A 477 29.22 16.48 -3.93
CA ASN A 477 28.44 16.03 -2.79
C ASN A 477 27.52 17.15 -2.25
N ASP A 478 28.00 18.40 -2.22
CA ASP A 478 27.20 19.55 -1.82
C ASP A 478 26.07 19.83 -2.82
N LEU A 479 26.38 19.80 -4.12
CA LEU A 479 25.39 20.00 -5.18
C LEU A 479 24.37 18.87 -5.21
N GLU A 480 24.80 17.61 -5.12
CA GLU A 480 23.90 16.45 -5.05
C GLU A 480 22.91 16.62 -3.90
N ARG A 481 23.39 16.95 -2.69
CA ARG A 481 22.53 17.19 -1.53
C ARG A 481 21.50 18.29 -1.80
N LEU A 482 21.94 19.42 -2.36
CA LEU A 482 21.06 20.55 -2.65
C LEU A 482 20.03 20.24 -3.74
N VAL A 483 20.39 19.49 -4.78
CA VAL A 483 19.47 19.07 -5.84
C VAL A 483 18.45 18.06 -5.30
N LEU A 484 18.88 17.05 -4.53
CA LEU A 484 17.97 16.09 -3.90
C LEU A 484 17.01 16.80 -2.94
N ALA A 485 17.52 17.72 -2.11
CA ALA A 485 16.69 18.54 -1.22
C ALA A 485 15.73 19.45 -2.01
N SER A 486 16.13 19.94 -3.19
CA SER A 486 15.27 20.72 -4.10
C SER A 486 14.08 19.91 -4.59
N TRP A 487 14.26 18.63 -4.90
CA TRP A 487 13.14 17.75 -5.25
C TRP A 487 12.18 17.57 -4.06
N VAL A 488 12.70 17.25 -2.87
CA VAL A 488 11.88 17.07 -1.64
C VAL A 488 11.12 18.36 -1.31
N ASN A 489 11.79 19.49 -1.42
CA ASN A 489 11.19 20.78 -1.14
C ASN A 489 10.15 21.19 -2.20
N SER A 490 10.36 20.84 -3.47
CA SER A 490 9.40 21.06 -4.56
C SER A 490 8.10 20.26 -4.35
N ARG A 491 8.21 18.97 -3.97
CA ARG A 491 7.01 18.16 -3.69
C ARG A 491 6.26 18.63 -2.45
N ASN A 492 6.96 19.21 -1.46
CA ASN A 492 6.36 19.65 -0.22
C ASN A 492 5.76 21.06 -0.28
N VAL A 493 5.83 21.79 -1.40
CA VAL A 493 5.34 23.18 -1.50
C VAL A 493 3.91 23.36 -0.96
N VAL A 494 3.00 22.46 -1.31
CA VAL A 494 1.60 22.54 -0.86
C VAL A 494 1.48 22.19 0.62
N ILE A 495 2.20 21.16 1.08
CA ILE A 495 2.24 20.72 2.47
C ILE A 495 2.79 21.82 3.38
N ASP A 496 3.84 22.51 2.95
CA ASP A 496 4.53 23.53 3.73
C ASP A 496 3.59 24.71 4.08
N THR A 497 2.62 25.02 3.22
CA THR A 497 1.57 26.02 3.51
C THR A 497 0.74 25.70 4.74
N THR A 498 0.66 24.42 5.15
CA THR A 498 -0.05 24.00 6.37
C THR A 498 0.84 23.98 7.62
N THR A 499 2.15 24.12 7.43
CA THR A 499 3.14 24.10 8.50
C THR A 499 3.63 25.50 8.90
N TYR A 500 3.42 26.48 8.03
CA TYR A 500 3.74 27.88 8.31
C TYR A 500 2.91 28.39 9.49
N LYS A 501 3.60 28.75 10.57
CA LYS A 501 3.00 29.47 11.68
C LYS A 501 2.90 30.93 11.27
N ALA A 502 1.69 31.42 11.02
CA ALA A 502 1.43 32.82 10.67
C ALA A 502 2.06 33.74 11.73
N PRO A 503 3.21 34.38 11.45
CA PRO A 503 3.83 35.29 12.40
C PRO A 503 2.91 36.50 12.55
N GLY A 504 2.85 37.09 13.75
CA GLY A 504 2.07 38.29 13.99
C GLY A 504 2.29 39.34 12.90
N GLY A 505 1.19 39.84 12.32
CA GLY A 505 1.20 40.89 11.29
C GLY A 505 1.44 40.43 9.85
N MET A 506 1.57 39.13 9.54
CA MET A 506 1.58 38.68 8.13
C MET A 506 0.16 38.47 7.58
N THR A 507 -0.08 38.98 6.37
CA THR A 507 -1.32 38.76 5.63
C THR A 507 -1.31 37.37 4.99
N ASN A 508 -2.37 36.58 5.21
CA ASN A 508 -2.56 35.29 4.57
C ASN A 508 -3.24 35.45 3.20
N LYS A 509 -2.49 35.28 2.12
CA LYS A 509 -3.01 35.31 0.73
C LYS A 509 -3.90 34.11 0.38
N ALA A 510 -3.90 33.05 1.19
CA ALA A 510 -4.83 31.93 1.02
C ALA A 510 -6.26 32.30 1.43
N LYS A 511 -6.45 33.37 2.22
CA LYS A 511 -7.79 33.85 2.57
C LYS A 511 -8.40 34.59 1.39
N GLY A 512 -9.56 34.12 0.93
CA GLY A 512 -10.34 34.81 -0.09
C GLY A 512 -10.97 36.11 0.43
N PRO A 513 -11.80 36.79 -0.39
CA PRO A 513 -12.45 38.06 -0.04
C PRO A 513 -13.29 38.01 1.26
N ARG A 514 -13.75 36.82 1.65
CA ARG A 514 -14.53 36.58 2.87
C ARG A 514 -13.67 36.33 4.12
N GLY A 515 -12.35 36.50 4.05
CA GLY A 515 -11.43 36.30 5.18
C GLY A 515 -11.22 34.83 5.59
N SER A 516 -11.75 33.86 4.84
CA SER A 516 -11.56 32.43 5.04
C SER A 516 -10.95 31.77 3.80
N VAL A 517 -10.28 30.63 4.01
CA VAL A 517 -9.70 29.84 2.92
C VAL A 517 -10.81 29.06 2.21
N GLU A 518 -10.79 29.05 0.89
CA GLU A 518 -11.76 28.28 0.10
C GLU A 518 -11.57 26.79 0.29
N ALA A 519 -12.67 26.03 0.41
CA ALA A 519 -12.61 24.58 0.56
C ALA A 519 -11.93 23.88 -0.64
N ALA A 520 -12.02 24.48 -1.84
CA ALA A 520 -11.37 23.97 -3.03
C ALA A 520 -9.84 24.06 -2.98
N SER A 521 -9.27 25.00 -2.22
CA SER A 521 -7.82 25.12 -2.03
C SER A 521 -7.27 23.95 -1.20
N ALA A 522 -8.08 23.32 -0.37
CA ALA A 522 -7.71 22.17 0.47
C ALA A 522 -7.77 20.80 -0.25
N LYS A 523 -7.85 20.79 -1.59
CA LYS A 523 -7.86 19.56 -2.41
C LYS A 523 -6.46 18.96 -2.60
N PHE A 524 -5.77 18.74 -1.49
CA PHE A 524 -4.52 18.00 -1.41
C PHE A 524 -4.50 17.15 -0.14
N VAL A 525 -3.53 16.25 -0.02
CA VAL A 525 -3.40 15.34 1.11
C VAL A 525 -2.10 15.59 1.86
N LEU A 526 -2.16 15.41 3.17
CA LEU A 526 -1.03 15.44 4.10
C LEU A 526 -0.72 14.03 4.54
N GLN A 527 0.56 13.68 4.59
CA GLN A 527 1.02 12.41 5.13
C GLN A 527 1.25 12.54 6.64
N SER A 528 0.75 11.58 7.42
CA SER A 528 0.88 11.58 8.88
C SER A 528 0.82 10.17 9.45
N GLY A 529 1.71 9.83 10.39
CA GLY A 529 1.69 8.55 11.07
C GLY A 529 0.49 8.36 12.04
N ASP A 530 -0.26 9.42 12.31
CA ASP A 530 -1.42 9.42 13.22
C ASP A 530 -2.74 9.06 12.53
N VAL A 531 -2.76 9.00 11.20
CA VAL A 531 -3.94 8.74 10.39
C VAL A 531 -3.75 7.51 9.53
N VAL A 532 -4.87 6.84 9.23
CA VAL A 532 -4.92 5.73 8.28
C VAL A 532 -6.00 6.03 7.24
N THR A 533 -5.63 5.90 5.99
CA THR A 533 -6.51 6.03 4.83
C THR A 533 -7.19 4.71 4.54
N LEU A 534 -8.51 4.71 4.50
CA LEU A 534 -9.32 3.53 4.22
C LEU A 534 -9.99 3.63 2.85
N SER A 535 -10.02 2.51 2.13
CA SER A 535 -10.71 2.35 0.84
C SER A 535 -12.22 2.52 0.99
N SER A 536 -12.79 3.58 0.39
CA SER A 536 -14.25 3.75 0.40
C SER A 536 -14.97 2.64 -0.36
N ARG A 537 -14.33 2.06 -1.38
CA ARG A 537 -14.91 0.94 -2.15
C ARG A 537 -15.16 -0.26 -1.26
N ILE A 538 -14.15 -0.69 -0.49
CA ILE A 538 -14.25 -1.84 0.42
C ILE A 538 -15.20 -1.52 1.58
N LEU A 539 -15.12 -0.29 2.10
CA LEU A 539 -15.98 0.18 3.18
C LEU A 539 -17.49 0.12 2.83
N ILE A 540 -17.83 0.23 1.55
CA ILE A 540 -19.22 0.14 1.08
C ILE A 540 -19.54 -1.28 0.60
N SER A 541 -18.65 -1.91 -0.16
CA SER A 541 -18.95 -3.19 -0.81
C SER A 541 -19.16 -4.33 0.19
N VAL A 542 -18.35 -4.41 1.26
CA VAL A 542 -18.44 -5.53 2.22
C VAL A 542 -19.79 -5.54 2.96
N PRO A 543 -20.26 -4.44 3.58
CA PRO A 543 -21.60 -4.41 4.17
C PRO A 543 -22.73 -4.69 3.17
N VAL A 544 -22.62 -4.17 1.94
CA VAL A 544 -23.64 -4.39 0.89
C VAL A 544 -23.70 -5.87 0.50
N ILE A 545 -22.56 -6.54 0.30
CA ILE A 545 -22.51 -7.98 0.01
C ILE A 545 -23.16 -8.77 1.15
N LEU A 546 -22.85 -8.45 2.41
CA LEU A 546 -23.46 -9.11 3.56
C LEU A 546 -24.99 -8.95 3.58
N ILE A 547 -25.51 -7.74 3.33
CA ILE A 547 -26.95 -7.49 3.28
C ILE A 547 -27.61 -8.28 2.14
N ILE A 548 -26.99 -8.32 0.96
CA ILE A 548 -27.50 -9.09 -0.18
C ILE A 548 -27.55 -10.58 0.16
N LEU A 549 -26.50 -11.15 0.75
CA LEU A 549 -26.47 -12.55 1.16
C LEU A 549 -27.53 -12.86 2.21
N PHE A 550 -27.75 -11.96 3.17
CA PHE A 550 -28.81 -12.12 4.18
C PHE A 550 -30.21 -12.11 3.56
N ILE A 551 -30.45 -11.23 2.57
CA ILE A 551 -31.70 -11.21 1.81
C ILE A 551 -31.89 -12.51 1.03
N LEU A 552 -30.83 -13.01 0.36
CA LEU A 552 -30.88 -14.29 -0.35
C LEU A 552 -31.17 -15.46 0.59
N GLU A 553 -30.57 -15.48 1.78
CA GLU A 553 -30.83 -16.51 2.79
C GLU A 553 -32.28 -16.47 3.26
N MET A 554 -32.82 -15.28 3.52
CA MET A 554 -34.24 -15.11 3.87
C MET A 554 -35.18 -15.55 2.73
N ILE A 555 -34.87 -15.20 1.48
CA ILE A 555 -35.68 -15.59 0.31
C ILE A 555 -35.65 -17.11 0.17
N MET A 556 -34.47 -17.71 0.19
CA MET A 556 -34.35 -19.16 0.03
C MET A 556 -35.02 -19.91 1.18
N GLY A 557 -34.90 -19.43 2.42
CA GLY A 557 -35.63 -19.98 3.56
C GLY A 557 -37.16 -19.90 3.39
N ARG A 558 -37.67 -18.80 2.81
CA ARG A 558 -39.10 -18.67 2.47
C ARG A 558 -39.51 -19.61 1.34
N VAL A 559 -38.69 -19.76 0.30
CA VAL A 559 -38.94 -20.66 -0.84
C VAL A 559 -39.00 -22.10 -0.37
N LEU A 560 -38.01 -22.55 0.41
CA LEU A 560 -37.98 -23.90 0.99
C LEU A 560 -39.23 -24.15 1.84
N LYS A 561 -39.59 -23.21 2.73
CA LYS A 561 -40.82 -23.30 3.54
C LYS A 561 -42.09 -23.35 2.68
N SER A 562 -42.13 -22.65 1.54
CA SER A 562 -43.28 -22.66 0.64
C SER A 562 -43.41 -23.96 -0.16
N HIS A 563 -42.28 -24.59 -0.50
CA HIS A 563 -42.26 -25.90 -1.17
C HIS A 563 -42.68 -27.02 -0.22
N ASP A 564 -42.26 -26.97 1.05
CA ASP A 564 -42.75 -27.89 2.10
C ASP A 564 -44.27 -27.83 2.27
N LEU A 565 -44.86 -26.63 2.13
CA LEU A 565 -46.30 -26.46 2.20
C LEU A 565 -47.06 -27.06 1.00
N LYS A 566 -46.40 -27.28 -0.14
CA LYS A 566 -46.98 -27.93 -1.33
C LYS A 566 -46.75 -29.44 -1.36
N GLN A 567 -45.68 -29.95 -0.75
CA GLN A 567 -45.37 -31.39 -0.68
C GLN A 567 -46.10 -32.08 0.49
N LYS A 568 -47.42 -31.92 0.54
CA LYS A 568 -48.29 -32.19 1.71
C LYS A 568 -48.51 -33.67 2.07
N ALA A 569 -47.73 -34.62 1.53
CA ALA A 569 -47.93 -36.06 1.79
C ALA A 569 -46.85 -36.72 2.67
N ILE A 570 -45.66 -36.13 2.87
CA ILE A 570 -44.57 -36.79 3.61
C ILE A 570 -44.10 -36.00 4.87
N PHE A 571 -44.34 -34.70 4.95
CA PHE A 571 -43.76 -33.82 5.99
C PHE A 571 -44.77 -33.11 6.91
N LYS A 572 -45.86 -33.79 7.32
CA LYS A 572 -46.92 -33.17 8.17
C LYS A 572 -46.55 -32.95 9.65
N GLY A 573 -45.28 -33.11 10.05
CA GLY A 573 -44.84 -33.15 11.45
C GLY A 573 -43.73 -32.17 11.81
N GLU A 574 -43.74 -30.95 11.25
CA GLU A 574 -42.52 -30.15 11.06
C GLU A 574 -42.60 -28.71 11.61
N ARG A 575 -43.21 -28.49 12.79
CA ARG A 575 -43.13 -27.17 13.46
C ARG A 575 -41.95 -26.99 14.42
N ASN A 576 -41.18 -28.04 14.70
CA ASN A 576 -40.05 -28.01 15.66
C ASN A 576 -38.69 -28.38 15.01
N GLY A 577 -38.57 -28.30 13.68
CA GLY A 577 -37.45 -28.85 12.89
C GLY A 577 -36.11 -28.12 12.95
N THR A 578 -35.95 -27.07 13.74
CA THR A 578 -34.62 -26.47 14.00
C THR A 578 -33.80 -27.24 15.04
N SER A 579 -34.38 -28.27 15.68
CA SER A 579 -33.69 -29.11 16.67
C SER A 579 -33.64 -30.61 16.35
N LEU A 580 -34.08 -31.04 15.17
CA LEU A 580 -33.94 -32.45 14.80
C LEU A 580 -32.46 -32.75 14.54
N GLN A 581 -31.74 -33.20 15.57
CA GLN A 581 -30.37 -33.69 15.45
C GLN A 581 -30.30 -34.72 14.31
N ALA A 582 -29.21 -34.70 13.53
CA ALA A 582 -28.81 -35.70 12.53
C ALA A 582 -29.42 -37.09 12.67
N ALA A 583 -29.39 -37.62 13.91
CA ALA A 583 -29.88 -38.92 14.30
C ALA A 583 -31.37 -39.13 13.97
N GLN A 584 -32.21 -38.10 14.10
CA GLN A 584 -33.64 -38.19 13.82
C GLN A 584 -33.94 -38.14 12.32
N LEU A 585 -33.14 -37.41 11.54
CA LEU A 585 -33.24 -37.42 10.07
C LEU A 585 -32.78 -38.78 9.52
N LEU A 586 -31.65 -39.28 10.02
CA LEU A 586 -31.11 -40.61 9.68
C LEU A 586 -32.11 -41.72 10.06
N ARG A 587 -32.71 -41.65 11.26
CA ARG A 587 -33.71 -42.61 11.74
C ARG A 587 -34.98 -42.64 10.91
N ARG A 588 -35.44 -41.48 10.41
CA ARG A 588 -36.62 -41.42 9.54
C ARG A 588 -36.33 -41.90 8.12
N LEU A 589 -35.17 -41.56 7.57
CA LEU A 589 -34.74 -42.08 6.25
C LEU A 589 -34.53 -43.59 6.29
N ASP A 590 -33.95 -44.11 7.37
CA ASP A 590 -33.79 -45.55 7.57
C ASP A 590 -35.14 -46.28 7.66
N HIS A 591 -36.11 -45.68 8.38
CA HIS A 591 -37.47 -46.20 8.45
C HIS A 591 -38.18 -46.24 7.09
N GLY A 592 -37.96 -45.23 6.23
CA GLY A 592 -38.59 -45.14 4.92
C GLY A 592 -37.93 -46.02 3.84
N ILE A 593 -36.64 -46.33 3.97
CA ILE A 593 -35.88 -47.12 2.98
C ILE A 593 -35.91 -48.62 3.30
N TYR A 594 -35.83 -49.00 4.59
CA TYR A 594 -35.61 -50.39 4.98
C TYR A 594 -36.79 -51.06 5.70
N GLU A 595 -37.92 -50.36 5.91
CA GLU A 595 -39.08 -50.86 6.69
C GLU A 595 -38.72 -51.50 8.06
N ARG A 596 -37.53 -51.23 8.61
CA ARG A 596 -37.09 -51.80 9.88
C ARG A 596 -37.73 -51.05 11.04
N SER A 597 -38.53 -51.75 11.85
CA SER A 597 -39.05 -51.22 13.11
C SER A 597 -37.92 -51.12 14.15
N TRP A 598 -37.53 -49.90 14.51
CA TRP A 598 -36.56 -49.69 15.59
C TRP A 598 -37.22 -50.03 16.95
N ILE A 599 -36.77 -51.11 17.61
CA ILE A 599 -37.40 -51.66 18.83
C ILE A 599 -37.22 -50.77 20.08
N CYS A 600 -36.48 -49.65 20.03
CA CYS A 600 -36.31 -48.78 21.20
C CYS A 600 -36.53 -47.28 20.89
N PRO A 601 -37.58 -46.62 21.43
CA PRO A 601 -37.92 -45.25 21.07
C PRO A 601 -36.96 -44.15 21.56
N LYS A 602 -36.03 -44.42 22.48
CA LYS A 602 -35.23 -43.36 23.13
C LYS A 602 -33.72 -43.65 23.14
N GLY A 603 -32.95 -42.75 22.53
CA GLY A 603 -31.71 -42.26 23.15
C GLY A 603 -30.33 -42.75 22.67
N LEU A 604 -30.18 -43.71 21.75
CA LEU A 604 -28.84 -44.13 21.32
C LEU A 604 -28.62 -44.06 19.80
N ILE A 605 -27.47 -43.48 19.44
CA ILE A 605 -26.87 -43.54 18.11
C ILE A 605 -26.60 -45.03 17.81
N PRO A 606 -27.09 -45.59 16.70
CA PRO A 606 -26.77 -46.97 16.36
C PRO A 606 -25.28 -47.12 16.08
N LEU A 607 -24.62 -48.01 16.83
CA LEU A 607 -23.32 -48.56 16.45
C LEU A 607 -23.52 -49.38 15.17
N GLN A 608 -23.02 -48.87 14.05
CA GLN A 608 -22.94 -49.60 12.78
C GLN A 608 -21.80 -50.62 12.84
N PHE A 609 -21.95 -51.69 13.63
CA PHE A 609 -21.15 -52.90 13.46
C PHE A 609 -22.05 -54.13 13.68
N PRO A 610 -22.08 -55.10 12.76
CA PRO A 610 -22.47 -56.44 13.16
C PRO A 610 -21.40 -56.98 14.14
N PRO A 611 -21.77 -57.77 15.16
CA PRO A 611 -20.79 -58.43 16.02
C PRO A 611 -19.87 -59.29 15.14
N GLN A 612 -18.56 -59.12 15.29
CA GLN A 612 -17.60 -60.07 14.74
C GLN A 612 -17.78 -61.38 15.51
N GLU A 613 -18.15 -62.45 14.81
CA GLU A 613 -18.06 -63.80 15.36
C GLU A 613 -16.60 -64.07 15.76
N PRO A 614 -16.35 -64.66 16.95
CA PRO A 614 -15.02 -65.06 17.35
C PRO A 614 -14.51 -66.13 16.39
N LYS A 615 -13.30 -65.92 15.85
CA LYS A 615 -12.57 -66.96 15.13
C LYS A 615 -12.30 -68.13 16.08
N PRO A 616 -12.52 -69.39 15.67
CA PRO A 616 -12.00 -70.52 16.41
C PRO A 616 -10.46 -70.50 16.35
N GLU A 617 -9.83 -70.71 17.50
CA GLU A 617 -8.39 -70.92 17.62
C GLU A 617 -8.05 -72.34 17.10
N GLU A 618 -7.06 -72.42 16.22
CA GLU A 618 -6.26 -73.63 15.93
C GLU A 618 -4.89 -73.48 16.57
#